data_AF-A0A6C0HVX2-F1
#
_entry.id   AF-A0A6C0HVX2-F1
#
_cell.length_a   1.000
_cell.length_b   1.000
_cell.length_c   1.000
_cell.angle_alpha   90.00
_cell.angle_beta   90.00
_cell.angle_gamma   90.00
#
_symmetry.space_group_name_H-M   'P 1'
#
loop_
_entity.id
_entity.type
_entity.pdbx_description
1 polymer ?
#
loop_
_entity_poly.entity_id
_entity_poly.type
_entity_poly.pdbx_seq_one_letter_code
_entity_poly.pdbx_strand_id
1 'polypeptide(L)'
;MDENLSKAIKIYNSGKKLYEENDKSKAFKLFQKSLNMISEFKKLNPNEPFNMNTIIVNTEAECIKYLNTLPNVFELITKNNLEEVKKIELINFREINESGNTVLHHIIDVGDMGILKEMFKKGGMIDTTNGNGNTLLEYACLKKDPNIIEFMAAHGANMQKHIFFRKGEHKFYLNKSDIDLAILLKLIIINRLKTQSTDITSNIFLFLEKYFNLNELIGLDKFTIKDLLIGLHNMFNNKESYKSYSTIINEELNEYDKNKSIKCIYNKIDIVLVNIVPFINYPYNIASIFILKNEIKCLMNYILKNNKKEFKNILMIKLFENYIQTGLFPEDYIGIIIYNILSKIN
;
A
#
# COMPACT_ATOMS: atom_id res chain seq x y z
N MET A 1 25.47 -13.50 -21.08
CA MET A 1 24.17 -12.79 -20.98
C MET A 1 23.91 -12.57 -19.50
N ASP A 2 23.59 -11.35 -19.08
CA ASP A 2 23.28 -11.06 -17.67
C ASP A 2 22.19 -12.03 -17.16
N GLU A 3 22.37 -12.53 -15.94
CA GLU A 3 21.49 -13.53 -15.32
C GLU A 3 20.05 -13.02 -15.20
N ASN A 4 19.88 -11.70 -14.96
CA ASN A 4 18.57 -11.06 -14.84
C ASN A 4 17.86 -10.96 -16.19
N LEU A 5 18.58 -10.63 -17.26
CA LEU A 5 18.02 -10.56 -18.62
C LEU A 5 17.62 -11.96 -19.12
N SER A 6 18.46 -12.97 -18.86
CA SER A 6 18.15 -14.38 -19.18
C SER A 6 16.88 -14.87 -18.48
N LYS A 7 16.70 -14.47 -17.22
CA LYS A 7 15.52 -14.81 -16.44
C LYS A 7 14.26 -14.09 -16.95
N ALA A 8 14.36 -12.82 -17.33
CA ALA A 8 13.25 -12.06 -17.91
C ALA A 8 12.74 -12.70 -19.22
N ILE A 9 13.64 -13.13 -20.10
CA ILE A 9 13.30 -13.78 -21.37
C ILE A 9 12.64 -15.16 -21.14
N LYS A 10 13.14 -15.95 -20.18
CA LYS A 10 12.51 -17.24 -19.81
C LYS A 10 11.09 -17.06 -19.30
N ILE A 11 10.85 -16.02 -18.50
CA ILE A 11 9.53 -15.66 -17.99
C ILE A 11 8.61 -15.24 -19.14
N TYR A 12 9.10 -14.41 -20.07
CA TYR A 12 8.35 -14.05 -21.29
C TYR A 12 7.92 -15.29 -22.09
N ASN A 13 8.86 -16.19 -22.41
CA ASN A 13 8.56 -17.41 -23.18
C ASN A 13 7.55 -18.32 -22.46
N SER A 14 7.62 -18.40 -21.13
CA SER A 14 6.63 -19.12 -20.33
C SER A 14 5.25 -18.45 -20.40
N GLY A 15 5.22 -17.12 -20.40
CA GLY A 15 3.99 -16.34 -20.62
C GLY A 15 3.38 -16.60 -21.99
N LYS A 16 4.20 -16.58 -23.06
CA LYS A 16 3.75 -16.86 -24.43
C LYS A 16 3.11 -18.24 -24.56
N LYS A 17 3.75 -19.27 -24.00
CA LYS A 17 3.20 -20.63 -23.99
C LYS A 17 1.83 -20.70 -23.31
N LEU A 18 1.68 -20.08 -22.13
CA LEU A 18 0.39 -20.03 -21.43
C LEU A 18 -0.66 -19.24 -22.21
N TYR A 19 -0.25 -18.21 -22.95
CA TYR A 19 -1.15 -17.42 -23.80
C TYR A 19 -1.70 -18.28 -24.96
N GLU A 20 -0.84 -19.09 -25.58
CA GLU A 20 -1.20 -20.04 -26.63
C GLU A 20 -2.09 -21.19 -26.11
N GLU A 21 -1.89 -21.60 -24.85
CA GLU A 21 -2.71 -22.59 -24.13
C GLU A 21 -4.04 -22.01 -23.58
N ASN A 22 -4.37 -20.76 -23.93
CA ASN A 22 -5.58 -20.04 -23.50
C ASN A 22 -5.66 -19.70 -21.99
N ASP A 23 -4.59 -19.89 -21.23
CA ASP A 23 -4.43 -19.43 -19.84
C ASP A 23 -3.92 -17.98 -19.80
N LYS A 24 -4.74 -17.08 -20.36
CA LYS A 24 -4.38 -15.67 -20.57
C LYS A 24 -4.04 -14.95 -19.27
N SER A 25 -4.73 -15.27 -18.17
CA SER A 25 -4.50 -14.66 -16.86
C SER A 25 -3.08 -14.92 -16.32
N LYS A 26 -2.62 -16.17 -16.36
CA LYS A 26 -1.25 -16.50 -15.94
C LYS A 26 -0.23 -15.98 -16.94
N ALA A 27 -0.54 -16.00 -18.24
CA ALA A 27 0.31 -15.43 -19.27
C ALA A 27 0.59 -13.93 -19.02
N PHE A 28 -0.46 -13.15 -18.72
CA PHE A 28 -0.33 -11.71 -18.45
C PHE A 28 0.53 -11.41 -17.22
N LYS A 29 0.38 -12.18 -16.13
CA LYS A 29 1.25 -12.04 -14.95
C LYS A 29 2.71 -12.25 -15.30
N LEU A 30 3.01 -13.20 -16.18
CA LEU A 30 4.37 -13.47 -16.64
C LEU A 30 4.88 -12.36 -17.55
N PHE A 31 4.07 -11.80 -18.44
CA PHE A 31 4.48 -10.65 -19.26
C PHE A 31 4.80 -9.40 -18.42
N GLN A 32 3.96 -9.06 -17.42
CA GLN A 32 4.25 -7.95 -16.49
C GLN A 32 5.52 -8.20 -15.68
N LYS A 33 5.71 -9.43 -15.19
CA LYS A 33 6.92 -9.81 -14.44
C LYS A 33 8.17 -9.69 -15.31
N SER A 34 8.10 -10.10 -16.58
CA SER A 34 9.19 -9.94 -17.54
C SER A 34 9.53 -8.46 -17.76
N LEU A 35 8.53 -7.60 -17.99
CA LEU A 35 8.72 -6.16 -18.17
C LEU A 35 9.36 -5.47 -16.95
N ASN A 36 8.90 -5.80 -15.74
CA ASN A 36 9.48 -5.22 -14.51
C ASN A 36 10.98 -5.57 -14.39
N MET A 37 11.35 -6.83 -14.66
CA MET A 37 12.74 -7.27 -14.63
C MET A 37 13.60 -6.57 -15.70
N ILE A 38 13.05 -6.35 -16.90
CA ILE A 38 13.73 -5.60 -17.96
C ILE A 38 13.92 -4.13 -17.53
N SER A 39 12.91 -3.52 -16.89
CA SER A 39 12.99 -2.14 -16.42
C SER A 39 14.04 -1.95 -15.31
N GLU A 40 14.15 -2.90 -14.38
CA GLU A 40 15.17 -2.92 -13.32
C GLU A 40 16.56 -3.08 -13.93
N PHE A 41 16.71 -3.99 -14.89
CA PHE A 41 17.96 -4.20 -15.61
C PHE A 41 18.44 -2.93 -16.32
N LYS A 42 17.56 -2.21 -17.03
CA LYS A 42 17.89 -0.94 -17.69
C LYS A 42 18.35 0.16 -16.71
N LYS A 43 17.76 0.20 -15.51
CA LYS A 43 18.16 1.17 -14.46
C LYS A 43 19.57 0.88 -13.93
N LEU A 44 19.94 -0.39 -13.83
CA LEU A 44 21.24 -0.82 -13.32
C LEU A 44 22.35 -0.69 -14.35
N ASN A 45 22.02 -0.77 -15.65
CA ASN A 45 23.00 -0.76 -16.75
C ASN A 45 22.68 0.32 -17.81
N PRO A 46 23.01 1.60 -17.57
CA PRO A 46 22.66 2.70 -18.49
C PRO A 46 23.46 2.76 -19.81
N ASN A 47 24.58 2.01 -19.95
CA ASN A 47 25.52 2.12 -21.09
C ASN A 47 25.81 0.76 -21.79
N GLU A 48 24.78 -0.04 -22.07
CA GLU A 48 24.98 -1.41 -22.60
C GLU A 48 25.27 -1.51 -24.12
N PRO A 49 25.97 -2.59 -24.56
CA PRO A 49 26.32 -2.81 -25.97
C PRO A 49 25.12 -3.08 -26.89
N PHE A 50 25.22 -2.60 -28.14
CA PHE A 50 24.18 -2.56 -29.18
C PHE A 50 23.39 -3.86 -29.42
N ASN A 51 24.01 -5.03 -29.23
CA ASN A 51 23.39 -6.34 -29.51
C ASN A 51 22.40 -6.80 -28.41
N MET A 52 22.54 -6.31 -27.17
CA MET A 52 21.62 -6.62 -26.07
C MET A 52 20.35 -5.76 -26.13
N ASN A 53 20.48 -4.51 -26.62
CA ASN A 53 19.36 -3.59 -26.80
C ASN A 53 18.28 -4.14 -27.74
N THR A 54 18.65 -4.82 -28.82
CA THR A 54 17.68 -5.40 -29.76
C THR A 54 16.80 -6.48 -29.10
N ILE A 55 17.38 -7.35 -28.28
CA ILE A 55 16.64 -8.41 -27.58
C ILE A 55 15.69 -7.82 -26.53
N ILE A 56 16.17 -6.83 -25.79
CA ILE A 56 15.39 -6.08 -24.79
C ILE A 56 14.20 -5.40 -25.47
N VAL A 57 14.45 -4.60 -26.51
CA VAL A 57 13.41 -3.85 -27.24
C VAL A 57 12.37 -4.80 -27.83
N ASN A 58 12.79 -5.92 -28.44
CA ASN A 58 11.87 -6.90 -29.00
C ASN A 58 11.03 -7.60 -27.92
N THR A 59 11.64 -8.01 -26.81
CA THR A 59 10.93 -8.68 -25.71
C THR A 59 9.92 -7.73 -25.05
N GLU A 60 10.28 -6.46 -24.88
CA GLU A 60 9.36 -5.43 -24.39
C GLU A 60 8.20 -5.21 -25.36
N ALA A 61 8.50 -5.04 -26.65
CA ALA A 61 7.48 -4.82 -27.67
C ALA A 61 6.49 -6.00 -27.74
N GLU A 62 6.96 -7.24 -27.63
CA GLU A 62 6.08 -8.41 -27.63
C GLU A 62 5.27 -8.53 -26.33
N CYS A 63 5.87 -8.33 -25.16
CA CYS A 63 5.14 -8.27 -23.88
C CYS A 63 4.04 -7.20 -23.92
N ILE A 64 4.37 -5.99 -24.40
CA ILE A 64 3.42 -4.88 -24.55
C ILE A 64 2.34 -5.24 -25.56
N LYS A 65 2.68 -5.86 -26.70
CA LYS A 65 1.70 -6.34 -27.69
C LYS A 65 0.68 -7.29 -27.08
N TYR A 66 1.12 -8.29 -26.30
CA TYR A 66 0.20 -9.23 -25.63
C TYR A 66 -0.60 -8.57 -24.51
N LEU A 67 -0.03 -7.57 -23.82
CA LEU A 67 -0.78 -6.81 -22.83
C LEU A 67 -1.81 -5.88 -23.47
N ASN A 68 -1.53 -5.34 -24.66
CA ASN A 68 -2.46 -4.49 -25.41
C ASN A 68 -3.63 -5.25 -26.05
N THR A 69 -3.62 -6.60 -26.03
CA THR A 69 -4.81 -7.38 -26.40
C THR A 69 -5.84 -7.46 -25.27
N LEU A 70 -5.50 -6.99 -24.04
CA LEU A 70 -6.50 -6.76 -23.03
C LEU A 70 -7.42 -5.62 -23.48
N PRO A 71 -8.75 -5.77 -23.38
CA PRO A 71 -9.63 -4.63 -23.55
C PRO A 71 -9.23 -3.55 -22.55
N ASN A 72 -9.03 -2.33 -23.05
CA ASN A 72 -8.63 -1.20 -22.23
C ASN A 72 -9.66 -1.03 -21.10
N VAL A 73 -9.21 -1.17 -19.85
CA VAL A 73 -10.07 -1.12 -18.67
C VAL A 73 -10.86 0.18 -18.63
N PHE A 74 -10.24 1.30 -19.03
CA PHE A 74 -10.91 2.59 -19.11
C PHE A 74 -12.01 2.61 -20.18
N GLU A 75 -11.80 1.98 -21.34
CA GLU A 75 -12.81 1.90 -22.40
C GLU A 75 -14.00 1.05 -21.97
N LEU A 76 -13.76 -0.09 -21.31
CA LEU A 76 -14.82 -0.95 -20.78
C LEU A 76 -15.68 -0.23 -19.74
N ILE A 77 -15.04 0.55 -18.86
CA ILE A 77 -15.73 1.36 -17.86
C ILE A 77 -16.54 2.46 -18.54
N THR A 78 -16.01 3.12 -19.56
CA THR A 78 -16.75 4.13 -20.34
C THR A 78 -17.97 3.55 -21.04
N LYS A 79 -17.91 2.31 -21.51
CA LYS A 79 -19.07 1.57 -22.07
C LYS A 79 -20.11 1.20 -21.01
N ASN A 80 -19.79 1.38 -19.74
CA ASN A 80 -20.61 1.06 -18.57
C ASN A 80 -21.16 -0.37 -18.53
N ASN A 81 -20.36 -1.35 -18.98
CA ASN A 81 -20.76 -2.76 -19.01
C ASN A 81 -20.22 -3.52 -17.80
N LEU A 82 -21.00 -3.56 -16.71
CA LEU A 82 -20.61 -4.22 -15.47
C LEU A 82 -20.24 -5.71 -15.65
N GLU A 83 -20.91 -6.43 -16.56
CA GLU A 83 -20.65 -7.86 -16.78
C GLU A 83 -19.29 -8.11 -17.45
N GLU A 84 -18.84 -7.21 -18.33
CA GLU A 84 -17.48 -7.28 -18.88
C GLU A 84 -16.43 -6.87 -17.85
N VAL A 85 -16.72 -5.85 -17.05
CA VAL A 85 -15.85 -5.39 -15.96
C VAL A 85 -15.62 -6.51 -14.93
N LYS A 86 -16.66 -7.28 -14.58
CA LYS A 86 -16.54 -8.43 -13.67
C LYS A 86 -15.57 -9.49 -14.19
N LYS A 87 -15.50 -9.69 -15.51
CA LYS A 87 -14.61 -10.68 -16.15
C LYS A 87 -13.13 -10.29 -16.10
N ILE A 88 -12.80 -9.05 -15.75
CA ILE A 88 -11.41 -8.60 -15.64
C ILE A 88 -10.80 -9.19 -14.37
N GLU A 89 -9.81 -10.06 -14.52
CA GLU A 89 -9.13 -10.70 -13.38
C GLU A 89 -7.98 -9.86 -12.80
N LEU A 90 -7.33 -9.06 -13.64
CA LEU A 90 -6.13 -8.31 -13.30
C LEU A 90 -6.34 -6.83 -13.63
N ILE A 91 -6.28 -5.99 -12.60
CA ILE A 91 -6.49 -4.55 -12.72
C ILE A 91 -5.30 -3.85 -12.10
N ASN A 92 -4.65 -2.98 -12.88
CA ASN A 92 -3.64 -2.08 -12.36
C ASN A 92 -4.31 -0.80 -11.86
N PHE A 93 -4.62 -0.74 -10.56
CA PHE A 93 -5.24 0.45 -9.95
C PHE A 93 -4.35 1.70 -9.95
N ARG A 94 -3.06 1.58 -10.29
CA ARG A 94 -2.11 2.69 -10.40
C ARG A 94 -1.95 3.21 -11.82
N GLU A 95 -2.49 2.51 -12.81
CA GLU A 95 -2.49 2.99 -14.18
C GLU A 95 -3.32 4.27 -14.27
N ILE A 96 -2.83 5.25 -15.03
CA ILE A 96 -3.51 6.53 -15.28
C ILE A 96 -3.84 6.68 -16.76
N ASN A 97 -5.01 7.24 -17.06
CA ASN A 97 -5.39 7.62 -18.42
C ASN A 97 -4.78 8.98 -18.82
N GLU A 98 -5.09 9.45 -20.03
CA GLU A 98 -4.61 10.73 -20.58
C GLU A 98 -5.04 11.96 -19.75
N SER A 99 -6.13 11.84 -18.97
CA SER A 99 -6.58 12.88 -18.04
C SER A 99 -5.87 12.83 -16.69
N GLY A 100 -4.91 11.91 -16.53
CA GLY A 100 -4.21 11.65 -15.27
C GLY A 100 -5.05 10.90 -14.23
N ASN A 101 -6.22 10.38 -14.60
CA ASN A 101 -7.11 9.65 -13.69
C ASN A 101 -6.71 8.18 -13.59
N THR A 102 -6.67 7.62 -12.38
CA THR A 102 -6.62 6.16 -12.24
C THR A 102 -7.95 5.53 -12.61
N VAL A 103 -7.97 4.20 -12.76
CA VAL A 103 -9.20 3.41 -12.99
C VAL A 103 -10.32 3.82 -12.04
N LEU A 104 -10.02 3.96 -10.74
CA LEU A 104 -11.02 4.34 -9.72
C LEU A 104 -11.54 5.77 -9.89
N HIS A 105 -10.68 6.71 -10.29
CA HIS A 105 -11.09 8.10 -10.55
C HIS A 105 -11.94 8.20 -11.82
N HIS A 106 -11.62 7.42 -12.85
CA HIS A 106 -12.41 7.35 -14.08
C HIS A 106 -13.80 6.78 -13.82
N ILE A 107 -13.95 5.84 -12.88
CA ILE A 107 -15.27 5.32 -12.49
C ILE A 107 -16.11 6.40 -11.79
N ILE A 108 -15.48 7.24 -10.97
CA ILE A 108 -16.16 8.39 -10.34
C ILE A 108 -16.65 9.37 -11.41
N ASP A 109 -15.88 9.57 -12.49
CA ASP A 109 -16.31 10.37 -13.63
C ASP A 109 -17.52 9.79 -14.37
N VAL A 110 -17.55 8.47 -14.52
CA VAL A 110 -18.68 7.76 -15.13
C VAL A 110 -19.91 7.73 -14.22
N GLY A 111 -19.71 7.75 -12.90
CA GLY A 111 -20.78 7.78 -11.90
C GLY A 111 -21.41 6.41 -11.57
N ASP A 112 -20.81 5.30 -12.01
CA ASP A 112 -21.38 3.97 -11.79
C ASP A 112 -20.91 3.34 -10.45
N MET A 113 -21.79 3.39 -9.47
CA MET A 113 -21.56 2.80 -8.14
C MET A 113 -21.42 1.27 -8.15
N GLY A 114 -22.02 0.58 -9.12
CA GLY A 114 -21.91 -0.88 -9.25
C GLY A 114 -20.51 -1.30 -9.65
N ILE A 115 -19.94 -0.63 -10.67
CA ILE A 115 -18.57 -0.82 -11.11
C ILE A 115 -17.60 -0.44 -9.98
N LEU A 116 -17.83 0.67 -9.29
CA LEU A 116 -16.98 1.12 -8.20
C LEU A 116 -16.90 0.09 -7.07
N LYS A 117 -18.04 -0.45 -6.63
CA LYS A 117 -18.10 -1.51 -5.60
C LYS A 117 -17.36 -2.78 -6.05
N GLU A 118 -17.49 -3.16 -7.31
CA GLU A 118 -16.78 -4.32 -7.86
C GLU A 118 -15.26 -4.12 -7.86
N MET A 119 -14.79 -2.91 -8.17
CA MET A 119 -13.36 -2.60 -8.11
C MET A 119 -12.77 -2.67 -6.70
N PHE A 120 -13.51 -2.21 -5.69
CA PHE A 120 -13.08 -2.36 -4.31
C PHE A 120 -12.98 -3.84 -3.89
N LYS A 121 -13.93 -4.69 -4.33
CA LYS A 121 -13.81 -6.15 -4.13
C LYS A 121 -12.57 -6.74 -4.81
N LYS A 122 -12.18 -6.21 -5.97
CA LYS A 122 -10.97 -6.60 -6.71
C LYS A 122 -9.67 -6.01 -6.13
N GLY A 123 -9.73 -5.28 -5.01
CA GLY A 123 -8.56 -4.78 -4.30
C GLY A 123 -8.22 -3.31 -4.55
N GLY A 124 -9.13 -2.53 -5.15
CA GLY A 124 -9.02 -1.08 -5.19
C GLY A 124 -8.90 -0.50 -3.77
N MET A 125 -8.11 0.55 -3.61
CA MET A 125 -7.87 1.18 -2.30
C MET A 125 -8.61 2.51 -2.21
N ILE A 126 -9.26 2.75 -1.07
CA ILE A 126 -10.11 3.95 -0.85
C ILE A 126 -9.31 5.26 -0.92
N ASP A 127 -8.04 5.21 -0.52
CA ASP A 127 -7.12 6.36 -0.47
C ASP A 127 -6.24 6.49 -1.73
N THR A 128 -6.61 5.82 -2.83
CA THR A 128 -5.86 5.91 -4.09
C THR A 128 -5.82 7.36 -4.57
N THR A 129 -4.65 7.83 -5.00
CA THR A 129 -4.48 9.16 -5.61
C THR A 129 -4.29 9.08 -7.12
N ASN A 130 -4.80 10.06 -7.85
CA ASN A 130 -4.54 10.20 -9.29
C ASN A 130 -3.23 10.94 -9.59
N GLY A 131 -2.92 11.13 -10.88
CA GLY A 131 -1.72 11.84 -11.34
C GLY A 131 -1.66 13.31 -10.91
N ASN A 132 -2.80 13.89 -10.53
CA ASN A 132 -2.87 15.24 -9.96
C ASN A 132 -2.74 15.25 -8.42
N GLY A 133 -2.59 14.09 -7.80
CA GLY A 133 -2.46 13.94 -6.35
C GLY A 133 -3.78 14.02 -5.58
N ASN A 134 -4.92 14.04 -6.28
CA ASN A 134 -6.24 14.02 -5.65
C ASN A 134 -6.59 12.60 -5.21
N THR A 135 -7.15 12.44 -4.01
CA THR A 135 -7.78 11.17 -3.57
C THR A 135 -9.14 10.97 -4.24
N LEU A 136 -9.71 9.75 -4.12
CA LEU A 136 -11.07 9.47 -4.57
C LEU A 136 -12.11 10.42 -3.96
N LEU A 137 -12.01 10.69 -2.66
CA LEU A 137 -12.91 11.61 -1.96
C LEU A 137 -12.73 13.05 -2.44
N GLU A 138 -11.49 13.53 -2.63
CA GLU A 138 -11.22 14.86 -3.18
C GLU A 138 -11.78 15.01 -4.59
N TYR A 139 -11.62 13.97 -5.41
CA TYR A 139 -12.13 13.96 -6.77
C TYR A 139 -13.65 13.93 -6.82
N ALA A 140 -14.31 13.15 -5.96
CA ALA A 140 -15.76 13.14 -5.82
C ALA A 140 -16.30 14.53 -5.42
N CYS A 141 -15.61 15.24 -4.51
CA CYS A 141 -15.94 16.62 -4.16
C CYS A 141 -15.81 17.58 -5.36
N LEU A 142 -14.79 17.43 -6.20
CA LEU A 142 -14.63 18.23 -7.42
C LEU A 142 -15.75 17.97 -8.43
N LYS A 143 -16.22 16.73 -8.52
CA LYS A 143 -17.33 16.31 -9.39
C LYS A 143 -18.71 16.68 -8.82
N LYS A 144 -18.77 17.05 -7.55
CA LYS A 144 -19.99 17.45 -6.83
C LYS A 144 -21.06 16.35 -6.80
N ASP A 145 -20.65 15.09 -6.77
CA ASP A 145 -21.56 13.95 -6.64
C ASP A 145 -21.75 13.59 -5.16
N PRO A 146 -22.88 13.94 -4.53
CA PRO A 146 -23.11 13.69 -3.11
C PRO A 146 -23.15 12.20 -2.77
N ASN A 147 -23.62 11.33 -3.69
CA ASN A 147 -23.74 9.90 -3.42
C ASN A 147 -22.36 9.24 -3.32
N ILE A 148 -21.44 9.62 -4.20
CA ILE A 148 -20.06 9.13 -4.16
C ILE A 148 -19.34 9.72 -2.93
N ILE A 149 -19.55 11.00 -2.62
CA ILE A 149 -18.95 11.63 -1.42
C ILE A 149 -19.38 10.89 -0.15
N GLU A 150 -20.69 10.65 0.02
CA GLU A 150 -21.25 9.92 1.16
C GLU A 150 -20.69 8.50 1.24
N PHE A 151 -20.65 7.80 0.10
CA PHE A 151 -20.07 6.45 0.03
C PHE A 151 -18.60 6.44 0.47
N MET A 152 -17.76 7.32 -0.07
CA MET A 152 -16.34 7.37 0.27
C MET A 152 -16.12 7.68 1.76
N ALA A 153 -16.88 8.63 2.31
CA ALA A 153 -16.82 9.00 3.72
C ALA A 153 -17.23 7.82 4.63
N ALA A 154 -18.33 7.14 4.30
CA ALA A 154 -18.76 5.93 5.01
C ALA A 154 -17.72 4.79 4.92
N HIS A 155 -16.96 4.73 3.82
CA HIS A 155 -15.94 3.71 3.58
C HIS A 155 -14.55 4.09 4.12
N GLY A 156 -14.47 5.08 5.02
CA GLY A 156 -13.25 5.41 5.76
C GLY A 156 -12.26 6.33 5.02
N ALA A 157 -12.65 6.91 3.88
CA ALA A 157 -11.80 7.86 3.18
C ALA A 157 -11.51 9.10 4.05
N ASN A 158 -10.25 9.50 4.16
CA ASN A 158 -9.85 10.62 5.01
C ASN A 158 -9.06 11.70 4.25
N MET A 159 -9.79 12.72 3.76
CA MET A 159 -9.21 13.86 3.06
C MET A 159 -8.19 14.64 3.91
N GLN A 160 -8.43 14.78 5.22
CA GLN A 160 -7.59 15.62 6.09
C GLN A 160 -6.16 15.09 6.20
N LYS A 161 -6.00 13.76 6.30
CA LYS A 161 -4.69 13.10 6.36
C LYS A 161 -3.86 13.38 5.09
N HIS A 162 -4.48 13.29 3.92
CA HIS A 162 -3.81 13.56 2.63
C HIS A 162 -3.44 15.04 2.48
N ILE A 163 -4.32 15.96 2.87
CA ILE A 163 -4.01 17.40 2.88
C ILE A 163 -2.83 17.67 3.80
N PHE A 164 -2.83 17.11 5.01
CA PHE A 164 -1.74 17.26 5.96
C PHE A 164 -0.43 16.71 5.42
N PHE A 165 -0.46 15.54 4.77
CA PHE A 165 0.73 14.94 4.16
C PHE A 165 1.33 15.85 3.07
N ARG A 166 0.50 16.46 2.22
CA ARG A 166 0.98 17.34 1.14
C ARG A 166 1.40 18.75 1.61
N LYS A 167 0.89 19.22 2.75
CA LYS A 167 1.18 20.56 3.29
C LYS A 167 2.60 20.65 3.87
N GLY A 168 3.26 21.79 3.72
CA GLY A 168 4.55 22.10 4.35
C GLY A 168 5.61 22.52 3.34
N GLU A 169 6.80 22.83 3.84
CA GLU A 169 7.92 23.32 3.03
C GLU A 169 8.52 22.22 2.14
N HIS A 170 8.53 20.98 2.63
CA HIS A 170 9.06 19.83 1.92
C HIS A 170 7.93 19.02 1.28
N LYS A 171 8.03 18.79 -0.04
CA LYS A 171 7.14 17.92 -0.79
C LYS A 171 7.67 16.50 -0.75
N PHE A 172 6.83 15.58 -0.28
CA PHE A 172 7.15 14.16 -0.23
C PHE A 172 6.25 13.38 -1.20
N TYR A 173 6.84 12.42 -1.90
CA TYR A 173 6.15 11.50 -2.79
C TYR A 173 6.02 10.13 -2.10
N LEU A 174 4.78 9.66 -2.04
CA LEU A 174 4.42 8.45 -1.35
C LEU A 174 4.56 7.24 -2.28
N ASN A 175 5.42 6.29 -1.92
CA ASN A 175 5.54 4.99 -2.60
C ASN A 175 4.90 3.84 -1.78
N LYS A 176 4.30 4.15 -0.62
CA LYS A 176 3.52 3.22 0.20
C LYS A 176 2.01 3.40 -0.04
N SER A 177 1.22 2.40 0.31
CA SER A 177 -0.24 2.45 0.14
C SER A 177 -1.00 3.00 1.35
N ASP A 178 -0.32 3.20 2.47
CA ASP A 178 -0.95 3.57 3.75
C ASP A 178 -0.56 5.00 4.15
N ILE A 179 -1.57 5.87 4.26
CA ILE A 179 -1.41 7.29 4.55
C ILE A 179 -0.91 7.55 5.98
N ASP A 180 -1.22 6.69 6.95
CA ASP A 180 -0.76 6.89 8.32
C ASP A 180 0.73 6.64 8.42
N LEU A 181 1.20 5.55 7.81
CA LEU A 181 2.63 5.25 7.71
C LEU A 181 3.39 6.35 6.95
N ALA A 182 2.77 6.91 5.91
CA ALA A 182 3.31 8.05 5.17
C ALA A 182 3.51 9.29 6.05
N ILE A 183 2.49 9.63 6.84
CA ILE A 183 2.55 10.78 7.75
C ILE A 183 3.59 10.55 8.84
N LEU A 184 3.65 9.35 9.42
CA LEU A 184 4.65 9.00 10.42
C LEU A 184 6.08 9.14 9.86
N LEU A 185 6.32 8.62 8.66
CA LEU A 185 7.59 8.81 7.95
C LEU A 185 7.89 10.29 7.73
N LYS A 186 6.92 11.06 7.25
CA LYS A 186 7.06 12.51 7.05
C LYS A 186 7.48 13.22 8.34
N LEU A 187 6.84 12.91 9.48
CA LEU A 187 7.18 13.52 10.77
C LEU A 187 8.62 13.19 11.19
N ILE A 188 9.06 11.95 10.98
CA ILE A 188 10.43 11.53 11.27
C ILE A 188 11.42 12.26 10.36
N ILE A 189 11.15 12.31 9.06
CA ILE A 189 12.04 12.94 8.08
C ILE A 189 12.12 14.46 8.26
N ILE A 190 11.04 15.13 8.63
CA ILE A 190 11.11 16.56 9.00
C ILE A 190 12.12 16.77 10.15
N ASN A 191 12.13 15.90 11.16
CA ASN A 191 13.12 15.99 12.24
C ASN A 191 14.55 15.69 11.79
N ARG A 192 14.74 14.82 10.80
CA ARG A 192 16.04 14.67 10.14
C ARG A 192 16.46 15.98 9.47
N LEU A 193 15.58 16.58 8.68
CA LEU A 193 15.91 17.77 7.88
C LEU A 193 16.23 19.02 8.72
N LYS A 194 15.85 19.04 10.01
CA LYS A 194 16.23 20.11 10.95
C LYS A 194 17.74 20.18 11.22
N THR A 195 18.48 19.08 11.08
CA THR A 195 19.91 19.01 11.39
C THR A 195 20.74 18.78 10.14
N GLN A 196 21.83 19.54 9.98
CA GLN A 196 22.78 19.32 8.88
C GLN A 196 23.72 18.12 9.13
N SER A 197 23.78 17.61 10.36
CA SER A 197 24.59 16.44 10.68
C SER A 197 24.06 15.20 9.96
N THR A 198 24.95 14.54 9.23
CA THR A 198 24.73 13.21 8.66
C THR A 198 25.42 12.12 9.48
N ASP A 199 26.00 12.50 10.61
CA ASP A 199 26.73 11.60 11.49
C ASP A 199 25.74 10.68 12.22
N ILE A 200 25.97 9.39 12.04
CA ILE A 200 25.15 8.34 12.67
C ILE A 200 25.82 7.77 13.92
N THR A 201 27.09 8.11 14.21
CA THR A 201 27.83 7.52 15.34
C THR A 201 27.24 7.89 16.70
N SER A 202 26.61 9.06 16.82
CA SER A 202 25.87 9.50 18.00
C SER A 202 24.44 8.95 18.08
N ASN A 203 24.02 8.18 17.07
CA ASN A 203 22.64 7.73 16.96
C ASN A 203 22.35 6.56 17.90
N ILE A 204 21.49 6.83 18.87
CA ILE A 204 21.03 5.85 19.86
C ILE A 204 20.25 4.66 19.26
N PHE A 205 19.77 4.79 18.02
CA PHE A 205 19.05 3.73 17.29
C PHE A 205 19.96 2.87 16.39
N LEU A 206 21.29 2.94 16.51
CA LEU A 206 22.23 2.09 15.77
C LEU A 206 21.96 0.58 15.92
N PHE A 207 21.38 0.13 17.03
CA PHE A 207 21.01 -1.27 17.20
C PHE A 207 20.05 -1.79 16.11
N LEU A 208 19.33 -0.89 15.44
CA LEU A 208 18.45 -1.23 14.32
C LEU A 208 19.20 -1.70 13.07
N GLU A 209 20.51 -1.43 12.95
CA GLU A 209 21.36 -1.97 11.88
C GLU A 209 21.43 -3.50 11.88
N LYS A 210 21.13 -4.14 13.02
CA LYS A 210 20.96 -5.60 13.09
C LYS A 210 19.80 -6.09 12.19
N TYR A 211 18.78 -5.26 11.99
CA TYR A 211 17.53 -5.63 11.33
C TYR A 211 17.35 -5.02 9.94
N PHE A 212 18.06 -3.93 9.63
CA PHE A 212 17.86 -3.14 8.40
C PHE A 212 19.17 -2.83 7.68
N ASN A 213 19.11 -2.69 6.36
CA ASN A 213 20.20 -2.13 5.57
C ASN A 213 20.07 -0.60 5.52
N LEU A 214 21.11 0.12 5.95
CA LEU A 214 21.12 1.58 6.01
C LEU A 214 20.79 2.28 4.69
N ASN A 215 21.15 1.68 3.56
CA ASN A 215 20.94 2.26 2.23
C ASN A 215 19.60 1.88 1.60
N GLU A 216 18.79 1.05 2.28
CA GLU A 216 17.47 0.66 1.81
C GLU A 216 16.50 1.85 1.85
N LEU A 217 15.67 2.00 0.81
CA LEU A 217 14.66 3.06 0.73
C LEU A 217 13.48 2.77 1.66
N ILE A 218 13.00 3.80 2.35
CA ILE A 218 11.92 3.66 3.37
C ILE A 218 10.51 3.83 2.80
N GLY A 219 10.38 4.00 1.48
CA GLY A 219 9.10 4.20 0.80
C GLY A 219 8.61 5.66 0.76
N LEU A 220 9.50 6.61 1.03
CA LEU A 220 9.28 8.05 0.90
C LEU A 220 10.45 8.68 0.11
N ASP A 221 10.18 9.29 -1.04
CA ASP A 221 11.20 9.89 -1.92
C ASP A 221 12.46 9.03 -2.13
N LYS A 222 13.63 9.66 -2.02
CA LYS A 222 14.98 9.09 -2.03
C LYS A 222 15.53 8.84 -0.62
N PHE A 223 14.68 8.87 0.41
CA PHE A 223 15.12 8.69 1.79
C PHE A 223 15.35 7.21 2.12
N THR A 224 16.37 6.99 2.92
CA THR A 224 16.91 5.68 3.29
C THR A 224 16.68 5.37 4.76
N ILE A 225 16.96 4.13 5.18
CA ILE A 225 16.93 3.74 6.59
C ILE A 225 17.87 4.61 7.42
N LYS A 226 19.05 4.95 6.90
CA LYS A 226 19.94 5.92 7.55
C LYS A 226 19.21 7.21 7.86
N ASP A 227 18.35 7.66 6.95
CA ASP A 227 17.58 8.88 7.15
C ASP A 227 16.48 8.77 8.19
N LEU A 228 15.81 7.62 8.22
CA LEU A 228 14.88 7.27 9.29
C LEU A 228 15.55 7.29 10.66
N LEU A 229 16.72 6.64 10.81
CA LEU A 229 17.41 6.54 12.10
C LEU A 229 17.80 7.90 12.63
N ILE A 230 18.39 8.77 11.80
CA ILE A 230 18.78 10.12 12.24
C ILE A 230 17.53 10.94 12.60
N GLY A 231 16.44 10.81 11.83
CA GLY A 231 15.17 11.44 12.18
C GLY A 231 14.63 10.98 13.53
N LEU A 232 14.66 9.68 13.82
CA LEU A 232 14.24 9.11 15.10
C LEU A 232 15.09 9.65 16.25
N HIS A 233 16.41 9.68 16.09
CA HIS A 233 17.31 10.24 17.10
C HIS A 233 16.92 11.67 17.47
N ASN A 234 16.65 12.50 16.47
CA ASN A 234 16.27 13.91 16.66
C ASN A 234 14.86 14.10 17.25
N MET A 235 14.02 13.07 17.28
CA MET A 235 12.66 13.15 17.84
C MET A 235 12.62 12.93 19.35
N PHE A 236 13.52 12.11 19.90
CA PHE A 236 13.52 11.75 21.31
C PHE A 236 14.41 12.70 22.12
N ASN A 237 13.78 13.68 22.77
CA ASN A 237 14.49 14.59 23.68
C ASN A 237 14.64 14.02 25.11
N ASN A 238 13.79 13.06 25.51
CA ASN A 238 13.81 12.43 26.83
C ASN A 238 14.45 11.02 26.78
N LYS A 239 15.43 10.78 27.66
CA LYS A 239 16.14 9.50 27.79
C LYS A 239 15.22 8.33 28.20
N GLU A 240 14.20 8.57 29.01
CA GLU A 240 13.28 7.51 29.45
C GLU A 240 12.37 7.04 28.31
N SER A 241 11.76 7.98 27.58
CA SER A 241 10.92 7.69 26.41
C SER A 241 11.70 6.92 25.35
N TYR A 242 12.96 7.30 25.11
CA TYR A 242 13.87 6.55 24.25
C TYR A 242 14.04 5.10 24.75
N LYS A 243 14.36 4.91 26.04
CA LYS A 243 14.63 3.58 26.59
C LYS A 243 13.41 2.68 26.44
N SER A 244 12.24 3.14 26.84
CA SER A 244 10.98 2.42 26.67
C SER A 244 10.72 2.03 25.21
N TYR A 245 10.84 2.98 24.29
CA TYR A 245 10.62 2.73 22.86
C TYR A 245 11.66 1.73 22.29
N SER A 246 12.94 1.90 22.64
CA SER A 246 14.03 1.03 22.19
C SER A 246 13.84 -0.43 22.65
N THR A 247 13.38 -0.64 23.89
CA THR A 247 13.04 -1.96 24.42
C THR A 247 11.90 -2.59 23.62
N ILE A 248 10.79 -1.86 23.43
CA ILE A 248 9.62 -2.33 22.67
C ILE A 248 10.01 -2.75 21.25
N ILE A 249 10.71 -1.87 20.52
CA ILE A 249 11.09 -2.16 19.12
C ILE A 249 12.03 -3.36 19.03
N ASN A 250 12.98 -3.48 19.94
CA ASN A 250 13.90 -4.60 19.93
C ASN A 250 13.17 -5.92 20.21
N GLU A 251 12.21 -5.94 21.13
CA GLU A 251 11.37 -7.12 21.40
C GLU A 251 10.53 -7.50 20.17
N GLU A 252 9.77 -6.55 19.62
CA GLU A 252 8.90 -6.76 18.46
C GLU A 252 9.66 -7.25 17.22
N LEU A 253 10.82 -6.66 16.91
CA LEU A 253 11.63 -7.07 15.76
C LEU A 253 12.29 -8.44 15.97
N ASN A 254 12.72 -8.76 17.19
CA ASN A 254 13.24 -10.10 17.49
C ASN A 254 12.15 -11.17 17.36
N GLU A 255 10.94 -10.90 17.85
CA GLU A 255 9.81 -11.82 17.71
C GLU A 255 9.37 -11.98 16.26
N TYR A 256 9.41 -10.91 15.46
CA TYR A 256 9.16 -10.97 14.01
C TYR A 256 10.11 -11.95 13.30
N ASP A 257 11.41 -11.93 13.62
CA ASP A 257 12.38 -12.84 13.00
C ASP A 257 12.26 -14.30 13.48
N LYS A 258 11.81 -14.53 14.72
CA LYS A 258 11.58 -15.88 15.27
C LYS A 258 10.30 -16.52 14.75
N ASN A 259 9.21 -15.76 14.71
CA ASN A 259 7.87 -16.26 14.40
C ASN A 259 7.49 -16.00 12.94
N LYS A 260 8.04 -16.79 12.02
CA LYS A 260 7.62 -16.81 10.60
C LYS A 260 6.12 -17.10 10.39
N SER A 261 5.42 -17.59 11.43
CA SER A 261 3.98 -17.90 11.44
C SER A 261 3.09 -16.71 11.77
N ILE A 262 3.60 -15.63 12.38
CA ILE A 262 2.83 -14.40 12.63
C ILE A 262 2.85 -13.57 11.34
N LYS A 263 2.05 -14.01 10.36
CA LYS A 263 1.82 -13.38 9.04
C LYS A 263 1.05 -12.05 9.14
N CYS A 264 1.29 -11.25 10.18
CA CYS A 264 0.42 -10.13 10.56
C CYS A 264 1.03 -8.74 10.34
N ILE A 265 2.34 -8.64 10.08
CA ILE A 265 3.00 -7.38 9.75
C ILE A 265 3.81 -7.59 8.47
N TYR A 266 3.62 -6.70 7.49
CA TYR A 266 4.13 -6.91 6.14
C TYR A 266 5.60 -6.45 5.98
N ASN A 267 6.07 -5.55 6.84
CA ASN A 267 7.45 -5.05 6.82
C ASN A 267 7.92 -4.64 8.23
N LYS A 268 9.18 -4.93 8.55
CA LYS A 268 9.88 -4.48 9.76
C LYS A 268 9.82 -2.96 9.96
N ILE A 269 9.85 -2.18 8.88
CA ILE A 269 9.74 -0.71 8.96
C ILE A 269 8.41 -0.30 9.58
N ASP A 270 7.31 -0.99 9.25
CA ASP A 270 5.98 -0.61 9.73
C ASP A 270 5.84 -0.87 11.24
N ILE A 271 6.57 -1.86 11.78
CA ILE A 271 6.71 -2.10 13.24
C ILE A 271 7.30 -0.87 13.92
N VAL A 272 8.39 -0.35 13.36
CA VAL A 272 9.07 0.85 13.87
C VAL A 272 8.12 2.05 13.83
N LEU A 273 7.42 2.25 12.71
CA LEU A 273 6.54 3.39 12.54
C LEU A 273 5.35 3.38 13.49
N VAL A 274 4.63 2.27 13.62
CA VAL A 274 3.41 2.25 14.45
C VAL A 274 3.73 2.40 15.94
N ASN A 275 4.79 1.74 16.41
CA ASN A 275 5.17 1.79 17.82
C ASN A 275 5.73 3.16 18.26
N ILE A 276 6.01 4.08 17.34
CA ILE A 276 6.41 5.44 17.70
C ILE A 276 5.24 6.29 18.19
N VAL A 277 3.99 5.93 17.81
CA VAL A 277 2.82 6.80 18.03
C VAL A 277 2.62 7.20 19.49
N PRO A 278 2.77 6.31 20.50
CA PRO A 278 2.65 6.69 21.91
C PRO A 278 3.68 7.72 22.39
N PHE A 279 4.78 7.91 21.64
CA PHE A 279 5.90 8.76 22.01
C PHE A 279 5.89 10.12 21.28
N ILE A 280 4.92 10.34 20.39
CA ILE A 280 4.85 11.54 19.55
C ILE A 280 3.46 12.15 19.60
N ASN A 281 3.36 13.45 19.30
CA ASN A 281 2.06 14.09 19.12
C ASN A 281 1.55 13.82 17.70
N TYR A 282 1.03 12.62 17.46
CA TYR A 282 0.44 12.25 16.17
C TYR A 282 -0.98 12.86 16.06
N PRO A 283 -1.28 13.68 15.03
CA PRO A 283 -2.48 14.51 14.99
C PRO A 283 -3.76 13.78 14.58
N TYR A 284 -3.73 12.46 14.34
CA TYR A 284 -4.85 11.67 13.85
C TYR A 284 -5.02 10.35 14.63
N ASN A 285 -6.15 9.68 14.46
CA ASN A 285 -6.30 8.29 14.86
C ASN A 285 -5.61 7.39 13.81
N ILE A 286 -4.83 6.41 14.24
CA ILE A 286 -4.22 5.44 13.32
C ILE A 286 -5.35 4.55 12.77
N ALA A 287 -5.59 4.67 11.46
CA ALA A 287 -6.58 3.93 10.69
C ALA A 287 -5.94 2.80 9.87
N SER A 288 -4.66 2.51 10.10
CA SER A 288 -3.92 1.54 9.31
C SER A 288 -4.61 0.18 9.32
N ILE A 289 -4.99 -0.29 8.13
CA ILE A 289 -5.87 -1.44 7.96
C ILE A 289 -5.28 -2.72 8.55
N PHE A 290 -3.95 -2.85 8.58
CA PHE A 290 -3.32 -4.05 9.13
C PHE A 290 -3.44 -4.11 10.66
N ILE A 291 -3.38 -2.98 11.36
CA ILE A 291 -3.55 -2.91 12.81
C ILE A 291 -4.98 -3.32 13.15
N LEU A 292 -5.95 -2.61 12.57
CA LEU A 292 -7.37 -2.84 12.82
C LEU A 292 -7.81 -4.26 12.46
N LYS A 293 -7.30 -4.79 11.34
CA LYS A 293 -7.54 -6.18 10.95
C LYS A 293 -7.00 -7.19 11.97
N ASN A 294 -5.84 -6.93 12.56
CA ASN A 294 -5.25 -7.80 13.57
C ASN A 294 -6.00 -7.74 14.90
N GLU A 295 -6.37 -6.53 15.34
CA GLU A 295 -7.19 -6.33 16.54
C GLU A 295 -8.52 -7.07 16.42
N ILE A 296 -9.21 -6.93 15.28
CA ILE A 296 -10.48 -7.62 15.02
C ILE A 296 -10.27 -9.14 15.00
N LYS A 297 -9.20 -9.67 14.39
CA LYS A 297 -8.89 -11.11 14.43
C LYS A 297 -8.67 -11.62 15.85
N CYS A 298 -7.91 -10.89 16.66
CA CYS A 298 -7.65 -11.24 18.06
C CYS A 298 -8.96 -11.25 18.86
N LEU A 299 -9.80 -10.24 18.66
CA LEU A 299 -11.12 -10.16 19.25
C LEU A 299 -12.00 -11.35 18.86
N MET A 300 -12.05 -11.70 17.58
CA MET A 300 -12.80 -12.86 17.08
C MET A 300 -12.31 -14.16 17.72
N ASN A 301 -11.00 -14.38 17.76
CA ASN A 301 -10.41 -15.58 18.36
C ASN A 301 -10.71 -15.69 19.86
N TYR A 302 -10.67 -14.57 20.59
CA TYR A 302 -11.02 -14.51 22.00
C TYR A 302 -12.49 -14.90 22.22
N ILE A 303 -13.42 -14.34 21.43
CA ILE A 303 -14.85 -14.64 21.54
C ILE A 303 -15.12 -16.11 21.17
N LEU A 304 -14.49 -16.64 20.11
CA LEU A 304 -14.65 -18.03 19.68
C LEU A 304 -14.22 -19.03 20.76
N LYS A 305 -13.15 -18.73 21.51
CA LYS A 305 -12.67 -19.57 22.60
C LYS A 305 -13.65 -19.63 23.78
N ASN A 306 -14.34 -18.52 24.06
CA ASN A 306 -15.15 -18.38 25.27
C ASN A 306 -16.65 -18.62 25.03
N ASN A 307 -17.21 -18.14 23.91
CA ASN A 307 -18.66 -18.08 23.66
C ASN A 307 -19.00 -18.32 22.19
N LYS A 308 -18.84 -19.58 21.72
CA LYS A 308 -19.08 -19.94 20.32
C LYS A 308 -20.55 -19.77 19.89
N LYS A 309 -21.52 -19.99 20.78
CA LYS A 309 -22.97 -19.90 20.46
C LYS A 309 -23.44 -18.47 20.19
N GLU A 310 -22.92 -17.50 20.92
CA GLU A 310 -23.30 -16.08 20.81
C GLU A 310 -22.27 -15.23 20.08
N PHE A 311 -21.32 -15.87 19.38
CA PHE A 311 -20.18 -15.23 18.74
C PHE A 311 -20.55 -13.97 17.95
N LYS A 312 -21.57 -14.07 17.08
CA LYS A 312 -22.00 -12.97 16.21
C LYS A 312 -22.50 -11.77 17.01
N ASN A 313 -23.33 -12.01 18.04
CA ASN A 313 -23.91 -10.94 18.86
C ASN A 313 -22.83 -10.23 19.67
N ILE A 314 -21.95 -11.01 20.33
CA ILE A 314 -20.86 -10.45 21.15
C ILE A 314 -19.87 -9.67 20.26
N LEU A 315 -19.54 -10.19 19.07
CA LEU A 315 -18.66 -9.51 18.14
C LEU A 315 -19.24 -8.17 17.71
N MET A 316 -20.52 -8.14 17.31
CA MET A 316 -21.20 -6.90 16.89
C MET A 316 -21.23 -5.86 18.00
N ILE A 317 -21.58 -6.25 19.23
CA ILE A 317 -21.60 -5.34 20.39
C ILE A 317 -20.22 -4.75 20.63
N LYS A 318 -19.17 -5.59 20.70
CA LYS A 318 -17.81 -5.10 20.97
C LYS A 318 -17.25 -4.22 19.86
N LEU A 319 -17.57 -4.51 18.60
CA LEU A 319 -17.15 -3.67 17.48
C LEU A 319 -17.85 -2.30 17.53
N PHE A 320 -19.14 -2.30 17.84
CA PHE A 320 -19.91 -1.07 18.01
C PHE A 320 -19.35 -0.22 19.15
N GLU A 321 -19.21 -0.80 20.34
CA GLU A 321 -18.72 -0.11 21.54
C GLU A 321 -17.29 0.43 21.35
N ASN A 322 -16.38 -0.36 20.77
CA ASN A 322 -14.98 0.03 20.69
C ASN A 322 -14.69 1.04 19.57
N TYR A 323 -15.35 0.91 18.41
CA TYR A 323 -14.95 1.66 17.21
C TYR A 323 -16.02 2.62 16.69
N ILE A 324 -17.30 2.23 16.70
CA ILE A 324 -18.38 2.99 16.06
C ILE A 324 -18.92 4.05 17.01
N GLN A 325 -19.27 3.66 18.24
CA GLN A 325 -19.80 4.56 19.26
C GLN A 325 -18.78 5.63 19.69
N THR A 326 -17.51 5.28 19.68
CA THR A 326 -16.39 6.20 19.97
C THR A 326 -16.11 7.16 18.82
N GLY A 327 -16.70 6.95 17.65
CA GLY A 327 -16.44 7.73 16.44
C GLY A 327 -15.04 7.51 15.85
N LEU A 328 -14.35 6.43 16.23
CA LEU A 328 -13.03 6.10 15.68
C LEU A 328 -13.12 5.71 14.21
N PHE A 329 -14.10 4.87 13.86
CA PHE A 329 -14.30 4.39 12.50
C PHE A 329 -15.79 4.30 12.13
N PRO A 330 -16.17 4.59 10.87
CA PRO A 330 -17.52 4.35 10.38
C PRO A 330 -17.90 2.87 10.41
N GLU A 331 -19.20 2.58 10.56
CA GLU A 331 -19.74 1.23 10.58
C GLU A 331 -19.42 0.44 9.30
N ASP A 332 -19.63 1.05 8.14
CA ASP A 332 -19.36 0.45 6.82
C ASP A 332 -17.88 0.04 6.68
N TYR A 333 -16.96 0.90 7.12
CA TYR A 333 -15.53 0.61 7.11
C TYR A 333 -15.19 -0.62 7.94
N ILE A 334 -15.72 -0.72 9.16
CA ILE A 334 -15.55 -1.89 10.03
C ILE A 334 -16.15 -3.15 9.37
N GLY A 335 -17.34 -3.03 8.79
CA GLY A 335 -18.02 -4.10 8.06
C GLY A 335 -17.16 -4.69 6.93
N ILE A 336 -16.50 -3.84 6.14
CA ILE A 336 -15.61 -4.26 5.05
C ILE A 336 -14.41 -5.03 5.58
N ILE A 337 -13.82 -4.60 6.69
CA ILE A 337 -12.66 -5.28 7.28
C ILE A 337 -13.05 -6.68 7.75
N ILE A 338 -14.21 -6.82 8.39
CA ILE A 338 -14.75 -8.13 8.80
C ILE A 338 -15.00 -9.02 7.60
N TYR A 339 -15.67 -8.50 6.57
CA TYR A 339 -15.91 -9.25 5.33
C TYR A 339 -14.59 -9.75 4.72
N ASN A 340 -13.57 -8.91 4.66
CA ASN A 340 -12.24 -9.24 4.17
C ASN A 340 -11.46 -10.23 5.05
N ILE A 341 -11.79 -10.34 6.34
CA ILE A 341 -11.25 -11.38 7.22
C ILE A 341 -11.96 -12.70 6.94
N LEU A 342 -13.29 -12.70 6.93
CA LEU A 342 -14.11 -13.91 6.78
C LEU A 342 -14.00 -14.56 5.40
N SER A 343 -13.93 -13.77 4.33
CA SER A 343 -13.80 -14.28 2.96
C SER A 343 -12.52 -15.08 2.70
N LYS A 344 -11.49 -14.92 3.55
CA LYS A 344 -10.22 -15.64 3.47
C LYS A 344 -10.15 -16.89 4.36
N ILE A 345 -11.21 -17.20 5.11
CA ILE A 345 -11.29 -18.35 6.01
C ILE A 345 -11.99 -19.55 5.35
N ASN A 346 -12.66 -19.33 4.21
CA ASN A 346 -13.37 -20.36 3.44
C ASN A 346 -12.44 -21.26 2.62
#